data_AF-A0A942F646-F1
#
_entry.id   AF-A0A942F646-F1
#
_cell.length_a   1.000
_cell.length_b   1.000
_cell.length_c   1.000
_cell.angle_alpha   90.00
_cell.angle_beta   90.00
_cell.angle_gamma   90.00
#
_symmetry.space_group_name_H-M   'P 1'
#
loop_
_entity.id
_entity.type
_entity.pdbx_description
1 polymer ?
#
loop_
_entity_poly.entity_id
_entity_poly.type
_entity_poly.pdbx_seq_one_letter_code
_entity_poly.pdbx_strand_id
1 'polypeptide(L)' 'MRERREKMRIPQKVLAYELGISTVAYSYIERGSTDLKLDIFKFLCKRLNLKAENFLI' A
#
# COMPACT_ATOMS: atom_id res chain seq x y z
N MET A 1 -4.57 1.46 -4.11
CA MET A 1 -3.98 0.46 -3.18
C MET A 1 -5.04 -0.48 -2.60
N ARG A 2 -6.06 0.04 -1.90
CA ARG A 2 -7.08 -0.76 -1.20
C ARG A 2 -7.76 -1.85 -2.03
N GLU A 3 -8.39 -1.47 -3.15
CA GLU A 3 -9.14 -2.42 -3.99
C GLU A 3 -8.27 -3.59 -4.48
N ARG A 4 -7.00 -3.32 -4.78
CA ARG A 4 -6.06 -4.32 -5.28
C ARG A 4 -5.63 -5.27 -4.18
N ARG A 5 -5.35 -4.75 -2.98
CA ARG A 5 -5.13 -5.57 -1.79
C ARG A 5 -6.34 -6.49 -1.52
N GLU A 6 -7.56 -5.94 -1.61
CA GLU A 6 -8.80 -6.69 -1.37
C GLU A 6 -9.01 -7.80 -2.42
N LYS A 7 -8.76 -7.52 -3.71
CA LYS A 7 -8.78 -8.54 -4.77
C LYS A 7 -7.78 -9.68 -4.52
N MET A 8 -6.61 -9.36 -3.98
CA MET A 8 -5.58 -10.34 -3.60
C MET A 8 -5.87 -11.03 -2.26
N ARG A 9 -6.93 -10.65 -1.55
CA ARG A 9 -7.30 -11.15 -0.21
C ARG A 9 -6.17 -11.02 0.82
N ILE A 10 -5.34 -9.97 0.68
CA ILE A 10 -4.25 -9.70 1.62
C ILE A 10 -4.80 -8.85 2.80
N PRO A 11 -4.66 -9.29 4.06
CA PRO A 11 -5.01 -8.47 5.21
C PRO A 11 -4.10 -7.25 5.34
N GLN A 12 -4.63 -6.10 5.74
CA GLN A 12 -3.84 -4.89 5.99
C GLN A 12 -2.68 -5.14 6.96
N LYS A 13 -2.91 -5.97 8.00
CA LYS A 13 -1.90 -6.33 9.01
C LYS A 13 -0.63 -6.95 8.39
N VAL A 14 -0.77 -7.71 7.30
CA VAL A 14 0.37 -8.36 6.64
C VAL A 14 1.27 -7.31 5.99
N LEU A 15 0.69 -6.40 5.21
CA LEU A 15 1.46 -5.35 4.54
C LEU A 15 2.02 -4.32 5.53
N ALA A 16 1.25 -4.01 6.59
CA ALA A 16 1.74 -3.18 7.69
C ALA A 16 2.96 -3.81 8.38
N TYR A 17 2.91 -5.12 8.64
CA TYR A 17 4.05 -5.88 9.20
C TYR A 17 5.26 -5.88 8.26
N GLU A 18 5.06 -6.16 6.97
CA GLU A 18 6.14 -6.13 5.96
C GLU A 18 6.80 -4.74 5.85
N LEU A 19 6.04 -3.67 6.08
CA LEU A 19 6.52 -2.30 6.07
C LEU A 19 7.08 -1.83 7.43
N GLY A 20 6.97 -2.62 8.49
CA GLY A 20 7.37 -2.21 9.84
C GLY A 20 6.54 -1.06 10.41
N ILE A 21 5.26 -0.92 10.01
CA ILE A 21 4.36 0.15 10.47
C ILE A 21 3.11 -0.44 11.15
N SER A 22 2.37 0.42 11.85
CA SER A 22 1.08 0.01 12.41
C SER A 22 0.03 -0.20 11.33
N THR A 23 -0.94 -1.08 11.58
CA THR A 23 -2.10 -1.28 10.67
C THR A 23 -2.88 0.02 10.45
N VAL A 24 -2.94 0.90 11.46
CA VAL A 24 -3.58 2.21 11.36
C VAL A 24 -2.82 3.11 10.39
N ALA A 25 -1.49 3.16 10.48
CA ALA A 25 -0.66 3.90 9.52
C ALA A 25 -0.88 3.37 8.09
N TYR A 26 -0.87 2.06 7.89
CA TYR A 26 -1.17 1.47 6.58
C TYR A 26 -2.58 1.82 6.06
N SER A 27 -3.58 1.93 6.93
CA SER A 27 -4.92 2.37 6.55
C SER A 27 -4.94 3.82 6.03
N TYR A 28 -4.15 4.73 6.63
CA TYR A 28 -4.00 6.10 6.12
C TYR A 28 -3.30 6.15 4.77
N ILE A 29 -2.30 5.29 4.58
CA ILE A 29 -1.64 5.09 3.28
C ILE A 29 -2.65 4.67 2.20
N GLU A 30 -3.53 3.70 2.50
CA GLU A 30 -4.55 3.25 1.55
C GLU A 30 -5.57 4.33 1.19
N ARG A 31 -5.78 5.31 2.09
CA ARG A 31 -6.70 6.45 1.90
C ARG A 31 -6.03 7.66 1.25
N GLY A 32 -4.73 7.61 0.98
CA GLY A 32 -3.98 8.73 0.42
C GLY A 32 -3.78 9.89 1.42
N SER A 33 -3.95 9.64 2.72
CA SER A 33 -3.91 10.67 3.76
C SER A 33 -2.50 10.91 4.34
N THR A 34 -1.45 10.42 3.69
CA THR A 34 -0.07 10.51 4.18
C THR A 34 0.88 10.67 3.00
N ASP A 35 1.85 11.58 3.13
CA ASP A 35 2.99 11.65 2.22
C ASP A 35 3.76 10.34 2.26
N LEU A 36 3.57 9.52 1.22
CA LEU A 36 4.24 8.25 1.13
C LEU A 36 5.70 8.47 0.73
N LYS A 37 6.63 7.99 1.55
CA LYS A 37 8.03 7.84 1.09
C LYS A 37 8.03 6.99 -0.19
N LEU A 38 8.74 7.47 -1.21
CA LEU A 38 8.78 6.85 -2.55
C LEU A 38 9.19 5.37 -2.50
N ASP A 39 10.03 4.99 -1.55
CA ASP A 39 10.49 3.61 -1.37
C ASP A 39 9.38 2.68 -0.86
N ILE A 40 8.54 3.16 0.06
CA ILE A 40 7.36 2.45 0.57
C ILE A 40 6.35 2.28 -0.58
N PHE A 41 6.19 3.31 -1.40
CA PHE A 41 5.33 3.27 -2.57
C PHE A 41 5.79 2.21 -3.58
N LYS A 42 7.08 2.21 -3.93
CA LYS A 42 7.66 1.20 -4.83
C LYS A 42 7.51 -0.21 -4.29
N PHE A 43 7.76 -0.41 -2.99
CA PHE A 43 7.56 -1.70 -2.34
C PHE A 43 6.12 -2.20 -2.49
N LEU A 44 5.14 -1.36 -2.15
CA LEU A 44 3.72 -1.71 -2.24
C LEU A 44 3.28 -1.98 -3.68
N CYS A 45 3.74 -1.16 -4.63
CA CYS A 45 3.47 -1.37 -6.04
C CYS A 45 4.02 -2.72 -6.53
N LYS A 46 5.25 -3.07 -6.18
CA LYS A 46 5.82 -4.39 -6.52
C LYS A 46 5.02 -5.52 -5.86
N ARG A 47 4.67 -5.37 -4.58
CA ARG A 47 3.97 -6.40 -3.80
C ARG A 47 2.56 -6.67 -4.30
N LEU A 48 1.85 -5.62 -4.70
CA LEU A 48 0.49 -5.68 -5.20
C LEU A 48 0.41 -5.80 -6.74
N ASN A 49 1.56 -5.99 -7.39
CA ASN A 49 1.70 -6.03 -8.85
C ASN A 49 1.00 -4.83 -9.55
N LEU A 50 1.24 -3.64 -9.02
CA LEU A 50 0.71 -2.39 -9.53
C LEU A 50 1.78 -1.71 -10.36
N LYS A 51 1.41 -1.35 -11.59
CA LYS A 51 2.20 -0.40 -12.40
C LYS A 51 2.05 0.99 -11.79
N ALA A 52 3.16 1.74 -11.73
CA ALA A 52 3.20 3.13 -11.26
C ALA A 52 2.26 4.04 -12.06
N GLU A 53 2.03 3.70 -13.33
CA GLU A 53 1.06 4.32 -14.25
C GLU A 53 -0.38 4.38 -13.68
N ASN A 54 -0.75 3.46 -12.78
CA ASN A 54 -2.08 3.44 -12.14
C ASN A 54 -2.26 4.50 -11.04
N PHE A 55 -1.24 5.32 -10.78
CA PHE A 55 -1.23 6.30 -9.69
C PHE A 55 -0.94 7.73 -10.16
N LEU A 56 -0.60 7.92 -11.44
CA LEU A 56 -0.54 9.23 -12.08
C LEU A 56 -1.93 9.51 -12.69
N ILE A 57 -2.74 10.28 -11.97
CA ILE A 57 -3.89 11.02 -12.51
C ILE A 57 -3.52 12.49 -12.44
#